data_AF-A0A1G1A2M8-F1
#
_entry.id   AF-A0A1G1A2M8-F1
#
_cell.length_a   1.000
_cell.length_b   1.000
_cell.length_c   1.000
_cell.angle_alpha   90.00
_cell.angle_beta   90.00
_cell.angle_gamma   90.00
#
_symmetry.space_group_name_H-M   'P 1'
#
loop_
_entity.id
_entity.type
_entity.pdbx_description
1 polymer ?
#
loop_
_entity_poly.entity_id
_entity_poly.type
_entity_poly.pdbx_seq_one_letter_code
_entity_poly.pdbx_strand_id
1 'polypeptide(L)'
;MKRGAYTIWLSAGTTRGMRIEENSDHTEATMKRAGQRWCGGLLALVVAFPAFSVFAANTIWNQAGTGNWSEGGNWSLGEPGPGLLAYIDNNGTALCGAGEVSEGITLGSSANQNGTIRLDDATDSLTNTVNLVSLGMTGTGTLVLVNGSFYSDKGMRLGYYAAGRGYFNQSNGTAIFYADINIGASVGVGEVYQSGGRFELRTAGVNNGRFFIRNGRYDLVGGSLVVTGYNFNIGTDIGQVGRLVVNGAAAVLDIRDAENVNGVPVAIGNGGEGWLEVRQGTVYGDSGWLIGNSHTGRIVQTGGVMDLKTITMGNNAAGVGTYEGRAGVLRVEKIVWPDRSIRVGATGRGLFLMGDADGTLSVEQKTAGAGMTVRVTAGSAGECRGWSDNGITNRFGLTGPLIQNGRMVADGYGTDRTLNLTGMASLASTFTNGVAESNGWFAVNRGKLMLPPVTVSASAANWGEPAADTQPDMINAVRWTFTGATSGKLSGVLLATDCADVPGPGQLQMISVHGFTGVSGFTSGAMTLRYDPFAAAARGIAETDLKCFRWSGSRWQYLESMLDVDNKLIAVGGQTNLGTYAVGRVLNRGTVFAVQ
;
A
#
# COMPACT_ATOMS: atom_id res chain seq x y z
N MET A 1 6.52 -25.72 -28.09
CA MET A 1 7.68 -25.24 -27.30
C MET A 1 8.56 -26.43 -26.94
N LYS A 2 9.77 -26.53 -27.48
CA LYS A 2 10.77 -27.54 -27.07
C LYS A 2 11.41 -27.07 -25.77
N ARG A 3 11.25 -27.81 -24.67
CA ARG A 3 11.97 -27.60 -23.42
C ARG A 3 13.28 -28.39 -23.47
N GLY A 4 14.41 -27.71 -23.55
CA GLY A 4 15.73 -28.30 -23.33
C GLY A 4 16.01 -28.36 -21.84
N ALA A 5 16.20 -29.57 -21.31
CA ALA A 5 16.73 -29.79 -19.96
C ALA A 5 18.26 -29.71 -20.01
N TYR A 6 18.86 -28.90 -19.15
CA TYR A 6 20.30 -28.93 -18.91
C TYR A 6 20.54 -29.67 -17.58
N THR A 7 21.22 -30.81 -17.67
CA THR A 7 21.75 -31.55 -16.52
C THR A 7 23.20 -31.13 -16.32
N ILE A 8 23.51 -30.50 -15.20
CA ILE A 8 24.90 -30.20 -14.80
C ILE A 8 25.35 -31.29 -13.84
N TRP A 9 26.41 -32.02 -14.22
CA TRP A 9 27.14 -32.90 -13.32
C TRP A 9 28.33 -32.14 -12.74
N LEU A 10 28.43 -32.07 -11.42
CA LEU A 10 29.64 -31.66 -10.71
C LEU A 10 30.29 -32.91 -10.12
N SER A 11 31.44 -33.30 -10.64
CA SER A 11 32.31 -34.30 -10.02
C SER A 11 33.25 -33.60 -9.03
N ALA A 12 33.30 -34.10 -7.80
CA ALA A 12 34.25 -33.68 -6.79
C ALA A 12 35.68 -34.09 -7.18
N GLY A 13 36.64 -33.16 -7.09
CA GLY A 13 38.05 -33.52 -7.13
C GLY A 13 38.98 -32.39 -7.58
N THR A 14 39.85 -31.99 -6.65
CA THR A 14 41.14 -31.29 -6.84
C THR A 14 41.17 -29.80 -7.15
N THR A 15 41.78 -29.11 -6.19
CA THR A 15 42.30 -27.74 -6.14
C THR A 15 43.19 -27.42 -7.34
N ARG A 16 42.78 -26.47 -8.19
CA ARG A 16 43.68 -25.65 -9.03
C ARG A 16 43.09 -24.26 -9.23
N GLY A 17 43.95 -23.25 -9.11
CA GLY A 17 43.61 -21.83 -9.06
C GLY A 17 42.82 -21.38 -10.28
N MET A 18 41.75 -20.65 -10.02
CA MET A 18 40.94 -19.98 -11.03
C MET A 18 41.67 -18.68 -11.41
N ARG A 19 42.46 -18.74 -12.49
CA ARG A 19 42.97 -17.57 -13.20
C ARG A 19 41.85 -17.12 -14.14
N ILE A 20 41.25 -15.97 -13.86
CA ILE A 20 40.31 -15.33 -14.78
C ILE A 20 41.17 -14.66 -15.85
N GLU A 21 41.33 -15.31 -17.00
CA GLU A 21 41.82 -14.66 -18.21
C GLU A 21 40.62 -13.99 -18.89
N GLU A 22 40.64 -12.66 -18.93
CA GLU A 22 39.74 -11.85 -19.77
C GLU A 22 39.97 -12.24 -21.23
N ASN A 23 38.99 -12.92 -21.81
CA ASN A 23 38.99 -13.27 -23.22
C ASN A 23 38.30 -12.13 -23.98
N SER A 24 39.08 -11.13 -24.40
CA SER A 24 38.64 -9.93 -25.14
C SER A 24 38.27 -10.18 -26.60
N ASP A 25 38.28 -11.42 -27.09
CA ASP A 25 38.32 -11.69 -28.53
C ASP A 25 36.99 -12.16 -29.14
N HIS A 26 35.84 -11.81 -28.54
CA HIS A 26 34.53 -12.13 -29.11
C HIS A 26 33.62 -10.94 -29.46
N THR A 27 34.16 -9.73 -29.47
CA THR A 27 33.42 -8.53 -29.93
C THR A 27 33.77 -8.04 -31.34
N GLU A 28 34.70 -8.69 -32.05
CA GLU A 28 35.12 -8.25 -33.40
C GLU A 28 34.64 -9.11 -34.57
N ALA A 29 34.09 -10.31 -34.34
CA ALA A 29 33.72 -11.23 -35.43
C ALA A 29 32.27 -11.07 -35.96
N THR A 30 31.39 -10.36 -35.24
CA THR A 30 29.99 -10.16 -35.66
C THR A 30 29.76 -8.81 -36.37
N MET A 31 30.71 -7.86 -36.30
CA MET A 31 30.59 -6.58 -37.01
C MET A 31 31.15 -6.58 -38.43
N LYS A 32 31.89 -7.62 -38.85
CA LYS A 32 32.51 -7.69 -40.20
C LYS A 32 31.66 -8.34 -41.30
N ARG A 33 30.41 -8.76 -41.02
CA ARG A 33 29.49 -9.33 -42.05
C ARG A 33 28.27 -8.47 -42.39
N ALA A 34 28.27 -7.19 -42.01
CA ALA A 34 27.25 -6.22 -42.44
C ALA A 34 27.73 -5.22 -43.51
N GLY A 35 29.02 -5.25 -43.90
CA GLY A 35 29.65 -4.19 -44.70
C GLY A 35 29.78 -4.39 -46.22
N GLN A 36 29.27 -5.48 -46.82
CA GLN A 36 29.60 -5.79 -48.23
C GLN A 36 28.41 -6.34 -49.06
N ARG A 37 27.25 -5.68 -49.02
CA ARG A 37 26.13 -5.97 -49.95
C ARG A 37 25.37 -4.75 -50.48
N TRP A 38 25.99 -3.57 -50.54
CA TRP A 38 25.36 -2.38 -51.11
C TRP A 38 26.33 -1.57 -51.97
N CYS A 39 26.67 -2.10 -53.15
CA CYS A 39 27.18 -1.30 -54.27
C CYS A 39 26.72 -1.96 -55.56
N GLY A 40 25.71 -1.37 -56.22
CA GLY A 40 25.34 -1.68 -57.59
C GLY A 40 23.88 -2.08 -57.78
N GLY A 41 22.99 -1.10 -57.96
CA GLY A 41 21.61 -1.37 -58.36
C GLY A 41 20.69 -0.15 -58.35
N LEU A 42 20.69 0.58 -59.46
CA LEU A 42 19.68 1.55 -59.91
C LEU A 42 19.44 2.85 -59.11
N LEU A 43 19.87 3.92 -59.77
CA LEU A 43 19.43 5.29 -59.63
C LEU A 43 17.92 5.42 -59.95
N ALA A 44 17.05 5.18 -58.96
CA ALA A 44 15.67 5.67 -58.97
C ALA A 44 15.62 6.93 -58.12
N LEU A 45 15.58 8.09 -58.78
CA LEU A 45 15.33 9.39 -58.16
C LEU A 45 13.87 9.41 -57.66
N VAL A 46 13.61 8.76 -56.52
CA VAL A 46 12.37 9.00 -55.76
C VAL A 46 12.53 10.38 -55.14
N VAL A 47 11.86 11.36 -55.73
CA VAL A 47 11.59 12.63 -55.08
C VAL A 47 10.74 12.28 -53.85
N ALA A 48 11.39 12.02 -52.72
CA ALA A 48 10.74 11.98 -51.43
C ALA A 48 10.30 13.41 -51.14
N PHE A 49 9.12 13.79 -51.64
CA PHE A 49 8.43 14.97 -51.15
C PHE A 49 8.37 14.82 -49.62
N PRO A 50 8.91 15.77 -48.83
CA PRO A 50 8.62 15.76 -47.41
C PRO A 50 7.10 15.78 -47.32
N ALA A 51 6.52 14.73 -46.74
CA ALA A 51 5.12 14.75 -46.37
C ALA A 51 4.99 15.85 -45.33
N PHE A 52 4.70 17.07 -45.78
CA PHE A 52 4.39 18.19 -44.91
C PHE A 52 3.19 17.73 -44.09
N SER A 53 3.41 17.51 -42.80
CA SER A 53 2.33 17.25 -41.86
C SER A 53 1.48 18.50 -41.87
N VAL A 54 0.33 18.45 -42.54
CA VAL A 54 -0.65 19.52 -42.50
C VAL A 54 -1.15 19.52 -41.05
N PHE A 55 -0.74 20.54 -40.29
CA PHE A 55 -1.29 20.74 -38.95
C PHE A 55 -2.80 20.95 -39.09
N ALA A 56 -3.58 20.29 -38.24
CA ALA A 56 -5.01 20.48 -38.17
C ALA A 56 -5.34 21.97 -37.98
N ALA A 57 -6.32 22.47 -38.73
CA ALA A 57 -6.77 23.85 -38.58
C ALA A 57 -7.66 23.98 -37.33
N ASN A 58 -7.67 25.16 -36.73
CA ASN A 58 -8.50 25.43 -35.56
C ASN A 58 -9.86 25.97 -36.00
N THR A 59 -10.94 25.36 -35.51
CA THR A 59 -12.30 25.90 -35.62
C THR A 59 -12.78 26.32 -34.23
N ILE A 60 -13.31 27.54 -34.13
CA ILE A 60 -13.67 28.19 -32.87
C ILE A 60 -15.19 28.27 -32.78
N TRP A 61 -15.73 27.91 -31.62
CA TRP A 61 -17.14 28.06 -31.30
C TRP A 61 -17.53 29.54 -31.23
N ASN A 62 -18.46 29.96 -32.08
CA ASN A 62 -18.89 31.36 -32.21
C ASN A 62 -20.05 31.71 -31.28
N GLN A 63 -20.81 30.72 -30.82
CA GLN A 63 -22.03 30.95 -30.06
C GLN A 63 -21.74 31.08 -28.56
N ALA A 64 -21.99 32.25 -27.96
CA ALA A 64 -21.76 32.44 -26.52
C ALA A 64 -22.76 31.67 -25.62
N GLY A 65 -23.82 31.10 -26.20
CA GLY A 65 -24.84 30.29 -25.52
C GLY A 65 -24.73 28.80 -25.83
N THR A 66 -25.86 28.09 -25.67
CA THR A 66 -25.98 26.68 -26.00
C THR A 66 -26.38 26.47 -27.45
N GLY A 67 -25.67 25.60 -28.17
CA GLY A 67 -25.95 25.26 -29.56
C GLY A 67 -25.61 23.81 -29.90
N ASN A 68 -26.04 23.35 -31.07
CA ASN A 68 -25.75 22.01 -31.55
C ASN A 68 -24.33 21.95 -32.16
N TRP A 69 -23.57 20.92 -31.84
CA TRP A 69 -22.24 20.65 -32.38
C TRP A 69 -22.25 20.58 -33.91
N SER A 70 -23.21 19.85 -34.49
CA SER A 70 -23.28 19.60 -35.94
C SER A 70 -23.85 20.78 -36.75
N GLU A 71 -24.22 21.88 -36.10
CA GLU A 71 -24.56 23.12 -36.80
C GLU A 71 -23.28 23.87 -37.17
N GLY A 72 -22.79 23.67 -38.39
CA GLY A 72 -21.54 24.29 -38.87
C GLY A 72 -21.48 25.82 -38.73
N GLY A 73 -22.62 26.52 -38.68
CA GLY A 73 -22.68 27.97 -38.42
C GLY A 73 -22.24 28.38 -37.01
N ASN A 74 -22.26 27.44 -36.05
CA ASN A 74 -21.76 27.66 -34.70
C ASN A 74 -20.23 27.64 -34.64
N TRP A 75 -19.53 27.35 -35.74
CA TRP A 75 -18.09 27.18 -35.81
C TRP A 75 -17.44 28.07 -36.87
N SER A 76 -16.26 28.62 -36.58
CA SER A 76 -15.58 29.58 -37.46
C SER A 76 -15.12 28.99 -38.81
N LEU A 77 -14.81 27.69 -38.86
CA LEU A 77 -14.42 26.98 -40.09
C LEU A 77 -15.37 25.81 -40.41
N GLY A 78 -16.61 25.88 -39.94
CA GLY A 78 -17.56 24.76 -40.01
C GLY A 78 -17.36 23.74 -38.89
N GLU A 79 -18.26 22.75 -38.89
CA GLU A 79 -18.31 21.67 -37.92
C GLU A 79 -16.94 20.98 -37.78
N PRO A 80 -16.43 20.76 -36.55
CA PRO A 80 -15.22 20.01 -36.35
C PRO A 80 -15.39 18.60 -36.90
N GLY A 81 -14.35 18.13 -37.58
CA GLY A 81 -14.25 16.77 -38.09
C GLY A 81 -12.78 16.35 -38.17
N PRO A 82 -12.45 15.29 -38.91
CA PRO A 82 -11.06 14.95 -39.21
C PRO A 82 -10.34 16.14 -39.86
N GLY A 83 -9.19 16.55 -39.34
CA GLY A 83 -8.47 17.75 -39.82
C GLY A 83 -8.71 19.01 -39.00
N LEU A 84 -9.69 19.04 -38.08
CA LEU A 84 -10.08 20.24 -37.34
C LEU A 84 -10.03 20.08 -35.81
N LEU A 85 -9.34 21.02 -35.17
CA LEU A 85 -9.29 21.19 -33.72
C LEU A 85 -10.45 22.08 -33.26
N ALA A 86 -11.27 21.59 -32.34
CA ALA A 86 -12.40 22.32 -31.75
C ALA A 86 -11.96 23.16 -30.54
N TYR A 87 -12.23 24.46 -30.58
CA TYR A 87 -12.01 25.39 -29.47
C TYR A 87 -13.31 26.00 -28.98
N ILE A 88 -13.59 25.93 -27.66
CA ILE A 88 -14.72 26.63 -27.03
C ILE A 88 -14.19 27.51 -25.90
N ASP A 89 -14.12 28.81 -26.17
CA ASP A 89 -13.41 29.80 -25.35
C ASP A 89 -14.24 31.07 -25.06
N ASN A 90 -15.55 31.00 -25.25
CA ASN A 90 -16.46 32.14 -25.23
C ASN A 90 -17.65 31.97 -24.27
N ASN A 91 -17.54 31.07 -23.29
CA ASN A 91 -18.61 30.62 -22.38
C ASN A 91 -19.73 29.81 -23.05
N GLY A 92 -19.56 29.44 -24.32
CA GLY A 92 -20.53 28.63 -25.05
C GLY A 92 -20.63 27.19 -24.54
N THR A 93 -21.74 26.54 -24.89
CA THR A 93 -22.00 25.13 -24.64
C THR A 93 -22.37 24.43 -25.94
N ALA A 94 -21.56 23.46 -26.37
CA ALA A 94 -21.87 22.60 -27.51
C ALA A 94 -22.59 21.33 -27.03
N LEU A 95 -23.78 21.07 -27.57
CA LEU A 95 -24.53 19.82 -27.41
C LEU A 95 -24.14 18.88 -28.56
N CYS A 96 -23.55 17.74 -28.26
CA CYS A 96 -23.20 16.74 -29.27
C CYS A 96 -24.43 15.94 -29.68
N GLY A 97 -24.54 15.60 -30.97
CA GLY A 97 -25.46 14.58 -31.46
C GLY A 97 -24.76 13.23 -31.63
N ALA A 98 -25.31 12.39 -32.50
CA ALA A 98 -24.73 11.09 -32.85
C ALA A 98 -23.62 11.24 -33.91
N GLY A 99 -22.49 10.58 -33.68
CA GLY A 99 -21.40 10.44 -34.65
C GLY A 99 -20.46 11.63 -34.75
N GLU A 100 -20.41 12.50 -33.74
CA GLU A 100 -19.54 13.67 -33.75
C GLU A 100 -18.06 13.27 -33.69
N VAL A 101 -17.22 13.99 -34.41
CA VAL A 101 -15.77 13.75 -34.49
C VAL A 101 -15.01 15.04 -34.31
N SER A 102 -13.84 14.98 -33.68
CA SER A 102 -12.87 16.06 -33.68
C SER A 102 -11.46 15.51 -33.78
N GLU A 103 -10.55 16.30 -34.35
CA GLU A 103 -9.14 15.96 -34.30
C GLU A 103 -8.54 16.22 -32.91
N GLY A 104 -9.07 17.20 -32.17
CA GLY A 104 -8.58 17.66 -30.87
C GLY A 104 -9.55 18.64 -30.25
N ILE A 105 -9.68 18.64 -28.93
CA ILE A 105 -10.66 19.48 -28.23
C ILE A 105 -9.93 20.33 -27.20
N THR A 106 -10.19 21.64 -27.20
CA THR A 106 -9.74 22.56 -26.15
C THR A 106 -10.89 23.40 -25.64
N LEU A 107 -11.14 23.35 -24.33
CA LEU A 107 -12.16 24.16 -23.64
C LEU A 107 -11.48 25.08 -22.63
N GLY A 108 -11.63 26.39 -22.76
CA GLY A 108 -10.97 27.36 -21.89
C GLY A 108 -9.45 27.40 -22.09
N SER A 109 -9.01 27.76 -23.30
CA SER A 109 -7.61 27.82 -23.71
C SER A 109 -6.84 28.93 -22.97
N SER A 110 -7.46 30.10 -22.77
CA SER A 110 -6.87 31.28 -22.11
C SER A 110 -7.53 31.61 -20.77
N ALA A 111 -6.87 32.43 -19.95
CA ALA A 111 -7.41 32.88 -18.66
C ALA A 111 -8.76 33.60 -18.85
N ASN A 112 -9.71 33.34 -17.95
CA ASN A 112 -11.09 33.84 -17.98
C ASN A 112 -11.95 33.35 -19.17
N GLN A 113 -11.42 32.47 -20.02
CA GLN A 113 -12.22 31.80 -21.05
C GLN A 113 -12.80 30.53 -20.49
N ASN A 114 -14.06 30.26 -20.85
CA ASN A 114 -14.74 29.04 -20.45
C ASN A 114 -15.35 28.35 -21.68
N GLY A 115 -15.48 27.04 -21.62
CA GLY A 115 -16.17 26.25 -22.65
C GLY A 115 -16.77 24.97 -22.08
N THR A 116 -17.91 24.57 -22.65
CA THR A 116 -18.60 23.35 -22.23
C THR A 116 -18.96 22.48 -23.42
N ILE A 117 -18.79 21.17 -23.28
CA ILE A 117 -19.36 20.14 -24.15
C ILE A 117 -20.33 19.29 -23.32
N ARG A 118 -21.47 18.91 -23.90
CA ARG A 118 -22.46 18.01 -23.29
C ARG A 118 -22.86 16.88 -24.22
N LEU A 119 -22.98 15.68 -23.65
CA LEU A 119 -23.59 14.50 -24.25
C LEU A 119 -24.73 14.07 -23.32
N ASP A 120 -25.96 14.32 -23.74
CA ASP A 120 -27.15 14.22 -22.89
C ASP A 120 -28.00 12.96 -23.20
N ASP A 121 -28.03 12.54 -24.46
CA ASP A 121 -28.79 11.39 -24.96
C ASP A 121 -27.95 10.10 -25.08
N ALA A 122 -28.59 8.94 -25.05
CA ALA A 122 -27.91 7.65 -25.21
C ALA A 122 -27.29 7.46 -26.60
N THR A 123 -27.79 8.18 -27.60
CA THR A 123 -27.26 8.16 -28.98
C THR A 123 -26.13 9.15 -29.21
N ASP A 124 -25.95 10.12 -28.31
CA ASP A 124 -24.89 11.12 -28.42
C ASP A 124 -23.53 10.42 -28.42
N SER A 125 -22.66 10.83 -29.33
CA SER A 125 -21.30 10.32 -29.38
C SER A 125 -20.31 11.35 -29.89
N LEU A 126 -19.14 11.40 -29.26
CA LEU A 126 -18.04 12.28 -29.64
C LEU A 126 -16.73 11.50 -29.65
N THR A 127 -16.04 11.51 -30.78
CA THR A 127 -14.75 10.81 -30.97
C THR A 127 -13.62 11.79 -31.25
N ASN A 128 -12.56 11.73 -30.46
CA ASN A 128 -11.36 12.53 -30.59
C ASN A 128 -10.16 11.68 -31.07
N THR A 129 -9.56 12.01 -32.21
CA THR A 129 -8.72 11.04 -32.95
C THR A 129 -7.21 11.30 -32.96
N VAL A 130 -6.72 12.55 -32.94
CA VAL A 130 -5.27 12.82 -33.19
C VAL A 130 -4.58 13.67 -32.14
N ASN A 131 -5.27 14.59 -31.48
CA ASN A 131 -4.71 15.50 -30.50
C ASN A 131 -5.35 15.29 -29.12
N LEU A 132 -4.73 15.84 -28.07
CA LEU A 132 -5.24 15.70 -26.70
C LEU A 132 -6.54 16.46 -26.50
N VAL A 133 -7.40 15.93 -25.63
CA VAL A 133 -8.53 16.68 -25.07
C VAL A 133 -8.03 17.50 -23.90
N SER A 134 -8.20 18.82 -23.96
CA SER A 134 -7.74 19.76 -22.92
C SER A 134 -8.92 20.49 -22.30
N LEU A 135 -9.24 20.16 -21.06
CA LEU A 135 -10.28 20.82 -20.27
C LEU A 135 -9.62 21.81 -19.31
N GLY A 136 -9.77 23.11 -19.59
CA GLY A 136 -9.16 24.18 -18.80
C GLY A 136 -7.65 24.20 -18.93
N MET A 137 -7.15 24.65 -20.09
CA MET A 137 -5.70 24.80 -20.29
C MET A 137 -5.16 25.89 -19.36
N THR A 138 -5.68 27.12 -19.48
CA THR A 138 -5.48 28.20 -18.51
C THR A 138 -6.79 28.83 -18.01
N GLY A 139 -7.92 28.58 -18.70
CA GLY A 139 -9.27 28.96 -18.29
C GLY A 139 -10.04 27.80 -17.67
N THR A 140 -11.37 27.77 -17.87
CA THR A 140 -12.24 26.69 -17.39
C THR A 140 -12.77 25.83 -18.53
N GLY A 141 -12.57 24.52 -18.47
CA GLY A 141 -13.17 23.59 -19.42
C GLY A 141 -14.06 22.59 -18.72
N THR A 142 -15.26 22.36 -19.26
CA THR A 142 -16.22 21.40 -18.69
C THR A 142 -16.69 20.42 -19.74
N LEU A 143 -16.63 19.12 -19.43
CA LEU A 143 -17.28 18.08 -20.21
C LEU A 143 -18.33 17.38 -19.33
N VAL A 144 -19.58 17.34 -19.80
CA VAL A 144 -20.68 16.66 -19.13
C VAL A 144 -21.15 15.47 -19.96
N LEU A 145 -21.03 14.27 -19.42
CA LEU A 145 -21.47 13.02 -20.01
C LEU A 145 -22.65 12.47 -19.20
N VAL A 146 -23.87 12.86 -19.57
CA VAL A 146 -25.08 12.38 -18.91
C VAL A 146 -25.44 10.99 -19.41
N ASN A 147 -25.40 10.77 -20.73
CA ASN A 147 -25.55 9.48 -21.43
C ASN A 147 -24.64 9.48 -22.69
N GLY A 148 -24.71 8.45 -23.53
CA GLY A 148 -23.97 8.42 -24.79
C GLY A 148 -22.54 7.90 -24.62
N SER A 149 -21.68 8.23 -25.58
CA SER A 149 -20.30 7.72 -25.62
C SER A 149 -19.26 8.76 -26.01
N PHE A 150 -18.19 8.85 -25.23
CA PHE A 150 -17.04 9.70 -25.51
C PHE A 150 -15.78 8.86 -25.71
N TYR A 151 -15.08 9.06 -26.82
CA TYR A 151 -13.86 8.33 -27.17
C TYR A 151 -12.70 9.29 -27.41
N SER A 152 -11.51 8.96 -26.89
CA SER A 152 -10.29 9.73 -27.21
C SER A 152 -9.07 8.83 -27.38
N ASP A 153 -8.47 8.90 -28.56
CA ASP A 153 -7.27 8.14 -28.91
C ASP A 153 -5.99 8.68 -28.27
N LYS A 154 -6.00 9.94 -27.83
CA LYS A 154 -4.82 10.62 -27.26
C LYS A 154 -4.93 10.92 -25.77
N GLY A 155 -6.06 10.61 -25.15
CA GLY A 155 -6.28 10.85 -23.73
C GLY A 155 -6.80 12.26 -23.44
N MET A 156 -6.59 12.72 -22.21
CA MET A 156 -7.23 13.93 -21.68
C MET A 156 -6.36 14.61 -20.60
N ARG A 157 -6.41 15.94 -20.54
CA ARG A 157 -5.82 16.77 -19.50
C ARG A 157 -6.89 17.67 -18.89
N LEU A 158 -6.96 17.71 -17.56
CA LEU A 158 -7.87 18.59 -16.82
C LEU A 158 -7.03 19.54 -15.97
N GLY A 159 -7.20 20.84 -16.18
CA GLY A 159 -6.46 21.89 -15.47
C GLY A 159 -4.95 21.81 -15.74
N TYR A 160 -4.48 22.29 -16.90
CA TYR A 160 -3.08 22.06 -17.33
C TYR A 160 -2.05 23.07 -16.82
N TYR A 161 -2.44 24.33 -16.63
CA TYR A 161 -1.57 25.38 -16.09
C TYR A 161 -2.17 25.96 -14.81
N ALA A 162 -1.41 26.83 -14.12
CA ALA A 162 -1.72 27.25 -12.75
C ALA A 162 -3.13 27.85 -12.56
N ALA A 163 -3.64 28.55 -13.58
CA ALA A 163 -4.99 29.13 -13.57
C ALA A 163 -6.06 28.19 -14.15
N GLY A 164 -5.65 27.12 -14.83
CA GLY A 164 -6.52 26.19 -15.54
C GLY A 164 -7.34 25.33 -14.60
N ARG A 165 -8.63 25.21 -14.90
CA ARG A 165 -9.60 24.37 -14.19
C ARG A 165 -10.34 23.46 -15.16
N GLY A 166 -10.16 22.15 -15.03
CA GLY A 166 -10.85 21.18 -15.86
C GLY A 166 -11.86 20.37 -15.08
N TYR A 167 -13.08 20.24 -15.60
CA TYR A 167 -14.17 19.50 -14.99
C TYR A 167 -14.67 18.41 -15.94
N PHE A 168 -14.77 17.17 -15.46
CA PHE A 168 -15.44 16.07 -16.16
C PHE A 168 -16.52 15.48 -15.26
N ASN A 169 -17.78 15.61 -15.65
CA ASN A 169 -18.92 15.11 -14.90
C ASN A 169 -19.62 14.00 -15.68
N GLN A 170 -19.64 12.79 -15.13
CA GLN A 170 -20.26 11.63 -15.74
C GLN A 170 -21.34 11.04 -14.83
N SER A 171 -22.59 11.04 -15.29
CA SER A 171 -23.69 10.37 -14.58
C SER A 171 -24.08 9.02 -15.17
N ASN A 172 -23.82 8.78 -16.45
CA ASN A 172 -24.03 7.50 -17.14
C ASN A 172 -23.11 7.40 -18.37
N GLY A 173 -23.46 6.57 -19.36
CA GLY A 173 -22.74 6.48 -20.62
C GLY A 173 -21.37 5.83 -20.51
N THR A 174 -20.57 5.94 -21.57
CA THR A 174 -19.24 5.34 -21.66
C THR A 174 -18.21 6.36 -22.09
N ALA A 175 -17.13 6.53 -21.33
CA ALA A 175 -15.95 7.30 -21.72
C ALA A 175 -14.77 6.34 -21.86
N ILE A 176 -14.18 6.24 -23.05
CA ILE A 176 -13.03 5.36 -23.32
C ILE A 176 -11.85 6.19 -23.84
N PHE A 177 -10.69 5.96 -23.23
CA PHE A 177 -9.44 6.63 -23.57
C PHE A 177 -8.37 5.60 -23.92
N TYR A 178 -7.56 5.88 -24.94
CA TYR A 178 -6.48 4.97 -25.38
C TYR A 178 -5.07 5.50 -25.06
N ALA A 179 -4.99 6.58 -24.29
CA ALA A 179 -3.75 7.25 -23.89
C ALA A 179 -3.99 8.06 -22.60
N ASP A 180 -2.97 8.80 -22.16
CA ASP A 180 -2.88 9.32 -20.79
C ASP A 180 -4.06 10.20 -20.34
N ILE A 181 -4.50 9.98 -19.11
CA ILE A 181 -5.40 10.87 -18.37
C ILE A 181 -4.60 11.59 -17.28
N ASN A 182 -4.63 12.92 -17.31
CA ASN A 182 -3.98 13.74 -16.30
C ASN A 182 -5.00 14.69 -15.65
N ILE A 183 -5.27 14.47 -14.38
CA ILE A 183 -6.17 15.29 -13.56
C ILE A 183 -5.31 16.22 -12.70
N GLY A 184 -5.43 17.54 -12.90
CA GLY A 184 -4.58 18.54 -12.28
C GLY A 184 -3.20 18.62 -12.94
N ALA A 185 -3.17 18.61 -14.27
CA ALA A 185 -1.92 18.52 -15.01
C ALA A 185 -1.00 19.74 -14.80
N SER A 186 0.31 19.50 -14.74
CA SER A 186 1.38 20.46 -14.38
C SER A 186 1.21 21.17 -13.04
N VAL A 187 0.22 22.05 -12.87
CA VAL A 187 -0.07 22.82 -11.63
C VAL A 187 -1.54 23.28 -11.53
N GLY A 188 -2.36 23.06 -12.58
CA GLY A 188 -3.76 23.44 -12.57
C GLY A 188 -4.61 22.50 -11.70
N VAL A 189 -5.92 22.73 -11.67
CA VAL A 189 -6.86 21.93 -10.89
C VAL A 189 -7.75 21.11 -11.83
N GLY A 190 -7.73 19.80 -11.67
CA GLY A 190 -8.62 18.89 -12.38
C GLY A 190 -9.60 18.23 -11.41
N GLU A 191 -10.86 18.15 -11.81
CA GLU A 191 -11.91 17.50 -11.05
C GLU A 191 -12.72 16.56 -11.94
N VAL A 192 -12.87 15.32 -11.46
CA VAL A 192 -13.73 14.32 -12.08
C VAL A 192 -14.78 13.90 -11.07
N TYR A 193 -16.05 13.93 -11.47
CA TYR A 193 -17.17 13.40 -10.70
C TYR A 193 -17.86 12.34 -11.52
N GLN A 194 -17.90 11.10 -11.01
CA GLN A 194 -18.56 9.99 -11.65
C GLN A 194 -19.62 9.38 -10.73
N SER A 195 -20.89 9.50 -11.08
CA SER A 195 -22.01 8.88 -10.35
C SER A 195 -22.59 7.64 -11.04
N GLY A 196 -22.14 7.31 -12.26
CA GLY A 196 -22.58 6.14 -13.01
C GLY A 196 -21.74 5.88 -14.26
N GLY A 197 -22.23 4.99 -15.13
CA GLY A 197 -21.57 4.67 -16.40
C GLY A 197 -20.22 3.96 -16.27
N ARG A 198 -19.46 3.98 -17.36
CA ARG A 198 -18.11 3.40 -17.46
C ARG A 198 -17.12 4.48 -17.88
N PHE A 199 -16.08 4.70 -17.07
CA PHE A 199 -14.90 5.48 -17.43
C PHE A 199 -13.76 4.47 -17.59
N GLU A 200 -13.16 4.39 -18.76
CA GLU A 200 -12.17 3.37 -19.07
C GLU A 200 -10.93 3.95 -19.73
N LEU A 201 -9.77 3.64 -19.18
CA LEU A 201 -8.47 3.83 -19.83
C LEU A 201 -7.99 2.47 -20.34
N ARG A 202 -7.80 2.35 -21.65
CA ARG A 202 -7.26 1.17 -22.32
C ARG A 202 -5.85 1.39 -22.80
N THR A 203 -5.03 0.34 -22.76
CA THR A 203 -3.84 0.23 -23.60
C THR A 203 -4.24 -0.25 -24.99
N ALA A 204 -3.95 0.55 -26.02
CA ALA A 204 -3.97 0.12 -27.41
C ALA A 204 -2.56 0.25 -28.01
N GLY A 205 -1.82 -0.86 -28.05
CA GLY A 205 -0.49 -0.90 -28.67
C GLY A 205 0.60 -0.18 -27.87
N VAL A 206 1.47 0.56 -28.57
CA VAL A 206 2.67 1.23 -27.99
C VAL A 206 2.37 2.44 -27.10
N ASN A 207 1.13 2.94 -27.11
CA ASN A 207 0.73 4.04 -26.24
C ASN A 207 0.33 3.45 -24.89
N ASN A 208 1.30 3.48 -23.97
CA ASN A 208 1.11 3.05 -22.59
C ASN A 208 0.16 4.04 -21.91
N GLY A 209 -1.16 3.79 -21.94
CA GLY A 209 -2.12 4.63 -21.22
C GLY A 209 -1.77 4.70 -19.73
N ARG A 210 -1.59 5.93 -19.22
CA ARG A 210 -1.29 6.20 -17.80
C ARG A 210 -2.39 7.05 -17.19
N PHE A 211 -2.77 6.72 -15.97
CA PHE A 211 -3.74 7.47 -15.20
C PHE A 211 -3.04 8.24 -14.08
N PHE A 212 -3.17 9.56 -14.09
CA PHE A 212 -2.52 10.46 -13.14
C PHE A 212 -3.52 11.37 -12.45
N ILE A 213 -3.53 11.36 -11.12
CA ILE A 213 -4.11 12.42 -10.30
C ILE A 213 -2.94 13.18 -9.68
N ARG A 214 -2.72 14.40 -10.15
CA ARG A 214 -1.61 15.28 -9.76
C ARG A 214 -2.13 16.28 -8.72
N ASN A 215 -2.51 17.48 -9.11
CA ASN A 215 -3.18 18.47 -8.26
C ASN A 215 -4.70 18.47 -8.52
N GLY A 216 -5.39 17.43 -8.04
CA GLY A 216 -6.79 17.27 -8.41
C GLY A 216 -7.53 16.18 -7.67
N ARG A 217 -8.79 16.02 -8.04
CA ARG A 217 -9.73 15.14 -7.35
C ARG A 217 -10.54 14.30 -8.31
N TYR A 218 -10.71 13.02 -7.97
CA TYR A 218 -11.67 12.13 -8.61
C TYR A 218 -12.63 11.59 -7.54
N ASP A 219 -13.92 11.84 -7.71
CA ASP A 219 -14.97 11.27 -6.87
C ASP A 219 -15.74 10.20 -7.66
N LEU A 220 -15.55 8.94 -7.28
CA LEU A 220 -16.26 7.78 -7.83
C LEU A 220 -17.40 7.39 -6.86
N VAL A 221 -18.60 7.86 -7.17
CA VAL A 221 -19.82 7.62 -6.37
C VAL A 221 -20.64 6.46 -6.95
N GLY A 222 -20.52 6.17 -8.24
CA GLY A 222 -21.17 5.03 -8.87
C GLY A 222 -20.54 4.68 -10.22
N GLY A 223 -21.00 3.58 -10.82
CA GLY A 223 -20.43 3.10 -12.09
C GLY A 223 -19.05 2.46 -11.91
N SER A 224 -18.25 2.49 -12.98
CA SER A 224 -16.92 1.86 -12.99
C SER A 224 -15.84 2.80 -13.53
N LEU A 225 -14.70 2.87 -12.83
CA LEU A 225 -13.43 3.35 -13.35
C LEU A 225 -12.56 2.12 -13.63
N VAL A 226 -12.35 1.81 -14.90
CA VAL A 226 -11.53 0.69 -15.36
C VAL A 226 -10.22 1.23 -15.92
N VAL A 227 -9.09 0.78 -15.38
CA VAL A 227 -7.78 1.13 -15.92
C VAL A 227 -7.04 -0.14 -16.30
N THR A 228 -6.88 -0.35 -17.59
CA THR A 228 -6.01 -1.39 -18.15
C THR A 228 -4.76 -0.71 -18.68
N GLY A 229 -3.62 -0.87 -18.02
CA GLY A 229 -2.38 -0.24 -18.48
C GLY A 229 -1.25 -0.15 -17.46
N TYR A 230 -0.19 0.56 -17.88
CA TYR A 230 1.13 0.50 -17.25
C TYR A 230 1.27 1.28 -15.96
N ASN A 231 0.39 2.25 -15.67
CA ASN A 231 0.58 3.14 -14.53
C ASN A 231 -0.74 3.76 -14.06
N PHE A 232 -1.01 3.61 -12.78
CA PHE A 232 -2.04 4.36 -12.06
C PHE A 232 -1.37 5.07 -10.89
N ASN A 233 -1.39 6.40 -10.89
CA ASN A 233 -0.72 7.17 -9.86
C ASN A 233 -1.61 8.26 -9.26
N ILE A 234 -1.54 8.39 -7.94
CA ILE A 234 -2.17 9.46 -7.17
C ILE A 234 -1.05 10.22 -6.44
N GLY A 235 -0.91 11.52 -6.70
CA GLY A 235 0.13 12.39 -6.15
C GLY A 235 1.51 12.16 -6.79
N THR A 236 1.71 12.60 -8.03
CA THR A 236 2.96 12.35 -8.79
C THR A 236 3.97 13.48 -8.83
N ASP A 237 3.55 14.72 -8.63
CA ASP A 237 4.44 15.88 -8.75
C ASP A 237 4.72 16.48 -7.37
N ILE A 238 5.98 16.88 -7.14
CA ILE A 238 6.41 17.47 -5.87
C ILE A 238 5.56 18.71 -5.55
N GLY A 239 5.07 18.77 -4.31
CA GLY A 239 4.23 19.86 -3.81
C GLY A 239 2.76 19.79 -4.21
N GLN A 240 2.32 18.71 -4.87
CA GLN A 240 0.93 18.55 -5.28
C GLN A 240 0.22 17.44 -4.52
N VAL A 241 -1.11 17.57 -4.42
CA VAL A 241 -1.97 16.64 -3.72
C VAL A 241 -2.98 16.03 -4.69
N GLY A 242 -2.87 14.72 -4.91
CA GLY A 242 -3.83 13.96 -5.69
C GLY A 242 -4.80 13.24 -4.76
N ARG A 243 -6.10 13.28 -5.08
CA ARG A 243 -7.13 12.59 -4.29
C ARG A 243 -8.08 11.77 -5.16
N LEU A 244 -8.31 10.52 -4.76
CA LEU A 244 -9.37 9.66 -5.26
C LEU A 244 -10.28 9.23 -4.11
N VAL A 245 -11.59 9.33 -4.30
CA VAL A 245 -12.59 8.91 -3.31
C VAL A 245 -13.54 7.91 -3.96
N VAL A 246 -13.69 6.73 -3.36
CA VAL A 246 -14.70 5.72 -3.72
C VAL A 246 -15.80 5.74 -2.66
N ASN A 247 -16.97 6.27 -3.00
CA ASN A 247 -18.01 6.64 -2.03
C ASN A 247 -19.45 6.28 -2.44
N GLY A 248 -19.64 5.18 -3.16
CA GLY A 248 -20.98 4.59 -3.26
C GLY A 248 -20.95 3.09 -3.40
N ALA A 249 -22.01 2.44 -2.95
CA ALA A 249 -22.09 0.98 -2.91
C ALA A 249 -21.94 0.32 -4.30
N ALA A 250 -22.35 1.01 -5.36
CA ALA A 250 -22.23 0.55 -6.74
C ALA A 250 -20.94 1.01 -7.45
N ALA A 251 -20.07 1.76 -6.75
CA ALA A 251 -18.80 2.23 -7.31
C ALA A 251 -17.80 1.08 -7.44
N VAL A 252 -17.17 0.96 -8.61
CA VAL A 252 -16.12 -0.03 -8.88
C VAL A 252 -14.87 0.66 -9.42
N LEU A 253 -13.77 0.61 -8.67
CA LEU A 253 -12.44 0.94 -9.16
C LEU A 253 -11.75 -0.35 -9.57
N ASP A 254 -11.49 -0.56 -10.85
CA ASP A 254 -10.91 -1.81 -11.37
C ASP A 254 -9.61 -1.51 -12.10
N ILE A 255 -8.49 -1.79 -11.42
CA ILE A 255 -7.15 -1.56 -11.96
C ILE A 255 -6.56 -2.92 -12.33
N ARG A 256 -6.38 -3.13 -13.63
CA ARG A 256 -5.87 -4.38 -14.19
C ARG A 256 -4.55 -4.16 -14.90
N ASP A 257 -3.57 -4.96 -14.54
CA ASP A 257 -2.28 -5.08 -15.17
C ASP A 257 -2.16 -6.49 -15.76
N ALA A 258 -2.77 -6.67 -16.93
CA ALA A 258 -2.78 -7.96 -17.62
C ALA A 258 -1.40 -8.35 -18.16
N GLU A 259 -0.46 -7.40 -18.29
CA GLU A 259 0.78 -7.61 -19.06
C GLU A 259 2.05 -7.49 -18.23
N ASN A 260 2.02 -6.87 -17.05
CA ASN A 260 3.23 -6.62 -16.27
C ASN A 260 3.22 -7.30 -14.91
N VAL A 261 3.44 -8.62 -14.91
CA VAL A 261 3.70 -9.40 -13.70
C VAL A 261 4.85 -8.84 -12.83
N ASN A 262 5.70 -7.95 -13.37
CA ASN A 262 6.91 -7.43 -12.71
C ASN A 262 7.04 -5.90 -12.65
N GLY A 263 6.10 -5.10 -13.18
CA GLY A 263 6.40 -3.69 -13.47
C GLY A 263 5.35 -2.69 -13.02
N VAL A 264 5.72 -2.05 -11.91
CA VAL A 264 5.24 -0.80 -11.31
C VAL A 264 3.72 -0.63 -11.27
N PRO A 265 3.08 -1.19 -10.23
CA PRO A 265 1.66 -1.09 -10.07
C PRO A 265 1.26 -0.04 -9.02
N VAL A 266 0.01 0.41 -9.14
CA VAL A 266 -0.65 1.51 -8.43
C VAL A 266 0.21 2.23 -7.39
N ALA A 267 0.67 3.44 -7.70
CA ALA A 267 1.47 4.22 -6.77
C ALA A 267 0.68 5.40 -6.18
N ILE A 268 0.66 5.49 -4.86
CA ILE A 268 0.05 6.56 -4.09
C ILE A 268 1.19 7.29 -3.38
N GLY A 269 1.40 8.56 -3.70
CA GLY A 269 2.55 9.34 -3.22
C GLY A 269 3.83 9.04 -3.99
N ASN A 270 3.82 9.25 -5.31
CA ASN A 270 4.92 8.99 -6.23
C ASN A 270 5.54 10.29 -6.76
N GLY A 271 6.05 11.13 -5.85
CA GLY A 271 6.60 12.45 -6.16
C GLY A 271 5.88 13.55 -5.41
N GLY A 272 4.56 13.43 -5.25
CA GLY A 272 3.73 14.32 -4.42
C GLY A 272 3.03 13.60 -3.28
N GLU A 273 1.95 14.20 -2.77
CA GLU A 273 1.08 13.56 -1.79
C GLU A 273 -0.09 12.86 -2.48
N GLY A 274 -0.25 11.56 -2.22
CA GLY A 274 -1.33 10.76 -2.79
C GLY A 274 -2.34 10.31 -1.74
N TRP A 275 -3.62 10.43 -2.03
CA TRP A 275 -4.71 10.08 -1.12
C TRP A 275 -5.78 9.24 -1.82
N LEU A 276 -6.02 8.03 -1.31
CA LEU A 276 -7.16 7.20 -1.67
C LEU A 276 -8.06 7.01 -0.46
N GLU A 277 -9.34 7.34 -0.62
CA GLU A 277 -10.36 7.11 0.41
C GLU A 277 -11.40 6.12 -0.10
N VAL A 278 -11.61 5.02 0.63
CA VAL A 278 -12.60 3.99 0.30
C VAL A 278 -13.65 3.95 1.40
N ARG A 279 -14.81 4.52 1.13
CA ARG A 279 -15.93 4.58 2.07
C ARG A 279 -16.94 3.46 1.81
N GLN A 280 -17.15 3.13 0.54
CA GLN A 280 -18.07 2.11 0.04
C GLN A 280 -17.55 1.53 -1.29
N GLY A 281 -18.30 0.63 -1.90
CA GLY A 281 -17.99 0.06 -3.22
C GLY A 281 -16.85 -0.96 -3.19
N THR A 282 -16.27 -1.22 -4.35
CA THR A 282 -15.21 -2.21 -4.50
C THR A 282 -14.02 -1.65 -5.27
N VAL A 283 -12.83 -1.88 -4.74
CA VAL A 283 -11.55 -1.63 -5.43
C VAL A 283 -10.92 -2.97 -5.76
N TYR A 284 -10.70 -3.23 -7.04
CA TYR A 284 -9.97 -4.38 -7.55
C TYR A 284 -8.59 -3.94 -8.02
N GLY A 285 -7.56 -4.69 -7.61
CA GLY A 285 -6.20 -4.52 -8.09
C GLY A 285 -5.54 -5.88 -8.28
N ASP A 286 -5.25 -6.26 -9.52
CA ASP A 286 -4.53 -7.50 -9.86
C ASP A 286 -2.99 -7.33 -9.83
N SER A 287 -2.55 -6.18 -9.34
CA SER A 287 -1.17 -5.74 -9.33
C SER A 287 -0.78 -5.25 -7.92
N GLY A 288 0.50 -5.02 -7.68
CA GLY A 288 1.01 -4.61 -6.36
C GLY A 288 0.84 -3.11 -6.06
N TRP A 289 0.22 -2.77 -4.95
CA TRP A 289 -0.04 -1.38 -4.58
C TRP A 289 1.11 -0.80 -3.76
N LEU A 290 1.62 0.36 -4.17
CA LEU A 290 2.71 1.08 -3.50
C LEU A 290 2.16 2.34 -2.83
N ILE A 291 2.15 2.35 -1.50
CA ILE A 291 1.69 3.48 -0.69
C ILE A 291 2.90 4.18 -0.10
N GLY A 292 3.02 5.47 -0.38
CA GLY A 292 4.22 6.24 -0.14
C GLY A 292 5.37 5.67 -0.95
N ASN A 293 5.26 5.73 -2.28
CA ASN A 293 6.28 5.15 -3.14
C ASN A 293 7.61 5.89 -2.96
N SER A 294 7.63 7.19 -3.20
CA SER A 294 8.80 8.06 -3.00
C SER A 294 8.52 9.23 -2.06
N HIS A 295 7.24 9.48 -1.74
CA HIS A 295 6.75 10.59 -0.92
C HIS A 295 5.62 10.10 -0.01
N THR A 296 4.75 11.00 0.47
CA THR A 296 3.61 10.65 1.33
C THR A 296 2.48 10.03 0.52
N GLY A 297 2.13 8.79 0.84
CA GLY A 297 0.92 8.14 0.33
C GLY A 297 0.03 7.69 1.48
N ARG A 298 -1.28 7.87 1.31
CA ARG A 298 -2.26 7.50 2.31
C ARG A 298 -3.46 6.80 1.70
N ILE A 299 -3.84 5.67 2.28
CA ILE A 299 -5.14 5.04 2.07
C ILE A 299 -5.94 5.14 3.36
N VAL A 300 -7.20 5.57 3.27
CA VAL A 300 -8.17 5.53 4.37
C VAL A 300 -9.35 4.67 3.93
N GLN A 301 -9.58 3.54 4.62
CA GLN A 301 -10.73 2.67 4.37
C GLN A 301 -11.69 2.72 5.56
N THR A 302 -12.89 3.24 5.32
CA THR A 302 -13.99 3.30 6.31
C THR A 302 -15.18 2.41 5.91
N GLY A 303 -15.02 1.58 4.89
CA GLY A 303 -16.02 0.63 4.40
C GLY A 303 -15.61 0.02 3.07
N GLY A 304 -16.57 -0.55 2.34
CA GLY A 304 -16.31 -1.20 1.04
C GLY A 304 -15.35 -2.39 1.11
N VAL A 305 -14.89 -2.82 -0.07
CA VAL A 305 -13.94 -3.92 -0.24
C VAL A 305 -12.75 -3.44 -1.05
N MET A 306 -11.54 -3.66 -0.54
CA MET A 306 -10.30 -3.56 -1.31
C MET A 306 -9.77 -4.96 -1.57
N ASP A 307 -9.81 -5.40 -2.83
CA ASP A 307 -9.44 -6.73 -3.27
C ASP A 307 -8.17 -6.63 -4.13
N LEU A 308 -7.01 -6.76 -3.47
CA LEU A 308 -5.71 -6.44 -4.02
C LEU A 308 -4.85 -7.70 -4.17
N LYS A 309 -3.88 -7.67 -5.08
CA LYS A 309 -2.86 -8.71 -5.16
C LYS A 309 -1.85 -8.58 -4.02
N THR A 310 -1.18 -7.44 -3.93
CA THR A 310 -0.28 -7.10 -2.80
C THR A 310 -0.34 -5.63 -2.46
N ILE A 311 0.18 -5.29 -1.29
CA ILE A 311 0.29 -3.91 -0.81
C ILE A 311 1.63 -3.69 -0.10
N THR A 312 2.28 -2.58 -0.41
CA THR A 312 3.57 -2.17 0.16
C THR A 312 3.49 -0.73 0.64
N MET A 313 3.87 -0.49 1.90
CA MET A 313 3.89 0.83 2.52
C MET A 313 5.34 1.28 2.77
N GLY A 314 5.67 2.51 2.35
CA GLY A 314 7.02 3.06 2.45
C GLY A 314 7.99 2.36 1.51
N ASN A 315 7.68 2.36 0.21
CA ASN A 315 8.38 1.52 -0.77
C ASN A 315 9.87 1.89 -0.92
N ASN A 316 10.17 3.17 -1.16
CA ASN A 316 11.54 3.70 -1.24
C ASN A 316 11.96 4.42 0.04
N ALA A 317 13.25 4.73 0.17
CA ALA A 317 13.82 5.33 1.38
C ALA A 317 13.13 6.64 1.85
N ALA A 318 12.74 7.50 0.90
CA ALA A 318 12.00 8.74 1.18
C ALA A 318 10.48 8.53 1.33
N GLY A 319 9.98 7.34 1.00
CA GLY A 319 8.55 7.03 0.98
C GLY A 319 7.97 6.92 2.39
N VAL A 320 6.83 7.58 2.60
CA VAL A 320 6.02 7.51 3.83
C VAL A 320 4.65 6.97 3.47
N GLY A 321 4.43 5.67 3.68
CA GLY A 321 3.18 5.00 3.36
C GLY A 321 2.32 4.77 4.58
N THR A 322 1.05 5.19 4.54
CA THR A 322 0.07 4.91 5.60
C THR A 322 -1.18 4.26 5.03
N TYR A 323 -1.62 3.18 5.66
CA TYR A 323 -2.92 2.57 5.41
C TYR A 323 -3.73 2.56 6.71
N GLU A 324 -4.88 3.24 6.69
CA GLU A 324 -5.81 3.38 7.81
C GLU A 324 -7.12 2.64 7.54
N GLY A 325 -7.26 1.43 8.09
CA GLY A 325 -8.50 0.68 7.99
C GLY A 325 -9.34 0.80 9.26
N ARG A 326 -10.49 1.44 9.19
CA ARG A 326 -11.44 1.63 10.32
C ARG A 326 -12.67 0.74 10.20
N ALA A 327 -12.98 0.31 8.98
CA ALA A 327 -14.02 -0.68 8.67
C ALA A 327 -13.79 -1.23 7.25
N GLY A 328 -14.70 -2.08 6.78
CA GLY A 328 -14.61 -2.70 5.45
C GLY A 328 -13.74 -3.95 5.44
N VAL A 329 -13.40 -4.40 4.23
CA VAL A 329 -12.60 -5.61 3.99
C VAL A 329 -11.40 -5.27 3.11
N LEU A 330 -10.21 -5.72 3.51
CA LEU A 330 -9.00 -5.78 2.70
C LEU A 330 -8.69 -7.26 2.41
N ARG A 331 -8.74 -7.66 1.14
CA ARG A 331 -8.32 -8.98 0.66
C ARG A 331 -6.98 -8.87 -0.05
N VAL A 332 -6.05 -9.77 0.28
CA VAL A 332 -4.73 -9.85 -0.37
C VAL A 332 -4.42 -11.25 -0.88
N GLU A 333 -3.67 -11.35 -1.98
CA GLU A 333 -3.26 -12.63 -2.56
C GLU A 333 -1.93 -13.12 -2.01
N LYS A 334 -1.73 -14.44 -1.99
CA LYS A 334 -0.41 -15.03 -1.81
C LYS A 334 0.39 -14.92 -3.11
N ILE A 335 1.53 -14.22 -3.07
CA ILE A 335 2.52 -14.26 -4.17
C ILE A 335 3.62 -15.26 -3.79
N VAL A 336 3.93 -16.20 -4.70
CA VAL A 336 4.87 -17.32 -4.48
C VAL A 336 6.34 -16.87 -4.36
N TRP A 337 6.70 -15.65 -4.78
CA TRP A 337 8.05 -15.13 -4.62
C TRP A 337 8.16 -13.61 -4.87
N PRO A 338 8.79 -12.82 -4.01
CA PRO A 338 9.09 -13.09 -2.59
C PRO A 338 7.77 -13.04 -1.76
N ASP A 339 7.54 -14.06 -0.92
CA ASP A 339 6.31 -14.33 -0.14
C ASP A 339 5.78 -13.15 0.71
N ARG A 340 5.20 -12.11 0.12
CA ARG A 340 4.79 -10.90 0.86
C ARG A 340 3.53 -10.28 0.29
N SER A 341 2.40 -10.62 0.89
CA SER A 341 1.09 -10.05 0.55
C SER A 341 0.96 -8.62 1.07
N ILE A 342 1.34 -8.41 2.34
CA ILE A 342 1.39 -7.09 2.99
C ILE A 342 2.82 -6.77 3.43
N ARG A 343 3.36 -5.64 2.98
CA ARG A 343 4.69 -5.13 3.35
C ARG A 343 4.57 -3.79 4.04
N VAL A 344 5.04 -3.70 5.28
CA VAL A 344 4.98 -2.48 6.09
C VAL A 344 6.40 -2.00 6.36
N GLY A 345 6.76 -0.82 5.85
CA GLY A 345 8.13 -0.30 5.96
C GLY A 345 9.07 -1.05 5.02
N ALA A 346 8.89 -0.87 3.72
CA ALA A 346 9.72 -1.52 2.72
C ALA A 346 11.18 -1.02 2.79
N THR A 347 11.45 0.15 2.23
CA THR A 347 12.75 0.82 2.36
C THR A 347 12.62 2.12 3.16
N GLY A 348 11.43 2.74 3.17
CA GLY A 348 11.12 3.94 3.93
C GLY A 348 10.27 3.65 5.17
N ARG A 349 9.33 4.55 5.47
CA ARG A 349 8.43 4.42 6.62
C ARG A 349 7.07 3.89 6.17
N GLY A 350 6.63 2.79 6.77
CA GLY A 350 5.29 2.23 6.56
C GLY A 350 4.53 2.12 7.88
N LEU A 351 3.24 2.49 7.84
CA LEU A 351 2.31 2.36 8.94
C LEU A 351 1.04 1.67 8.47
N PHE A 352 0.69 0.55 9.10
CA PHE A 352 -0.57 -0.16 8.89
C PHE A 352 -1.43 -0.07 10.15
N LEU A 353 -2.51 0.71 10.08
CA LEU A 353 -3.48 0.86 11.17
C LEU A 353 -4.69 -0.04 10.91
N MET A 354 -4.80 -1.10 11.71
CA MET A 354 -5.91 -2.06 11.71
C MET A 354 -6.93 -1.66 12.78
N GLY A 355 -7.61 -0.55 12.55
CA GLY A 355 -8.65 -0.04 13.42
C GLY A 355 -8.22 1.11 14.33
N ASP A 356 -9.22 1.69 14.96
CA ASP A 356 -9.16 2.78 15.92
C ASP A 356 -10.16 2.54 17.07
N ALA A 357 -10.55 3.60 17.77
CA ALA A 357 -11.54 3.54 18.84
C ALA A 357 -12.95 3.17 18.34
N ASP A 358 -13.26 3.44 17.07
CA ASP A 358 -14.62 3.36 16.52
C ASP A 358 -14.85 2.10 15.70
N GLY A 359 -13.79 1.49 15.15
CA GLY A 359 -13.91 0.26 14.38
C GLY A 359 -12.59 -0.43 14.06
N THR A 360 -12.69 -1.55 13.34
CA THR A 360 -11.55 -2.26 12.79
C THR A 360 -11.82 -2.83 11.41
N LEU A 361 -10.76 -2.91 10.60
CA LEU A 361 -10.71 -3.53 9.28
C LEU A 361 -10.78 -5.06 9.35
N SER A 362 -11.51 -5.68 8.43
CA SER A 362 -11.35 -7.12 8.14
C SER A 362 -10.19 -7.33 7.17
N VAL A 363 -9.14 -8.04 7.58
CA VAL A 363 -8.03 -8.43 6.73
C VAL A 363 -8.21 -9.90 6.36
N GLU A 364 -8.44 -10.17 5.09
CA GLU A 364 -8.74 -11.47 4.53
C GLU A 364 -7.70 -11.88 3.49
N GLN A 365 -7.61 -13.18 3.21
CA GLN A 365 -6.77 -13.71 2.14
C GLN A 365 -7.63 -14.12 0.94
N LYS A 366 -7.21 -13.75 -0.27
CA LYS A 366 -7.80 -14.26 -1.53
C LYS A 366 -7.41 -15.70 -1.78
N THR A 367 -6.14 -16.01 -1.47
CA THR A 367 -5.52 -17.31 -1.65
C THR A 367 -4.87 -17.70 -0.34
N ALA A 368 -5.08 -18.95 0.09
CA ALA A 368 -4.55 -19.45 1.36
C ALA A 368 -3.02 -19.26 1.47
N GLY A 369 -2.57 -18.82 2.64
CA GLY A 369 -1.16 -18.60 2.94
C GLY A 369 -0.65 -17.19 2.61
N ALA A 370 -1.53 -16.21 2.42
CA ALA A 370 -1.14 -14.81 2.34
C ALA A 370 -0.52 -14.35 3.67
N GLY A 371 0.62 -13.67 3.60
CA GLY A 371 1.46 -13.33 4.76
C GLY A 371 1.73 -11.84 4.91
N MET A 372 2.42 -11.47 5.98
CA MET A 372 2.79 -10.09 6.29
C MET A 372 4.27 -9.98 6.63
N THR A 373 4.90 -8.89 6.20
CA THR A 373 6.24 -8.49 6.64
C THR A 373 6.21 -7.09 7.23
N VAL A 374 6.68 -6.93 8.46
CA VAL A 374 6.83 -5.63 9.13
C VAL A 374 8.31 -5.33 9.29
N ARG A 375 8.75 -4.22 8.68
CA ARG A 375 10.13 -3.84 8.38
C ARG A 375 10.80 -4.87 7.46
N VAL A 376 10.77 -4.57 6.17
CA VAL A 376 11.27 -5.44 5.08
C VAL A 376 12.79 -5.34 4.94
N THR A 377 13.36 -4.16 5.18
CA THR A 377 14.78 -3.85 4.97
C THR A 377 15.39 -3.37 6.29
N ALA A 378 16.63 -3.73 6.56
CA ALA A 378 17.35 -3.17 7.71
C ALA A 378 17.44 -1.64 7.59
N GLY A 379 17.20 -0.92 8.68
CA GLY A 379 17.17 0.55 8.69
C GLY A 379 15.86 1.20 8.22
N SER A 380 14.91 0.45 7.66
CA SER A 380 13.56 0.97 7.39
C SER A 380 12.71 0.98 8.66
N ALA A 381 11.56 1.68 8.63
CA ALA A 381 10.62 1.75 9.74
C ALA A 381 9.27 1.14 9.34
N GLY A 382 8.91 0.00 9.94
CA GLY A 382 7.61 -0.64 9.76
C GLY A 382 6.86 -0.76 11.07
N GLU A 383 5.62 -0.27 11.11
CA GLU A 383 4.72 -0.42 12.27
C GLU A 383 3.35 -0.91 11.84
N CYS A 384 2.86 -1.96 12.48
CA CYS A 384 1.47 -2.39 12.42
C CYS A 384 0.84 -2.19 13.80
N ARG A 385 -0.30 -1.50 13.85
CA ARG A 385 -0.97 -1.13 15.11
C ARG A 385 -2.48 -1.28 14.98
N GLY A 386 -3.12 -1.78 16.03
CA GLY A 386 -4.57 -1.84 16.12
C GLY A 386 -5.07 -3.06 16.88
N TRP A 387 -6.26 -3.53 16.51
CA TRP A 387 -6.92 -4.70 17.10
C TRP A 387 -7.73 -5.43 16.03
N SER A 388 -7.98 -6.72 16.22
CA SER A 388 -8.70 -7.55 15.24
C SER A 388 -9.84 -8.35 15.84
N ASP A 389 -9.89 -8.50 17.16
CA ASP A 389 -10.82 -9.40 17.83
C ASP A 389 -11.54 -8.66 18.97
N ASN A 390 -12.88 -8.70 18.90
CA ASN A 390 -13.80 -8.13 19.88
C ASN A 390 -14.39 -9.18 20.85
N GLY A 391 -13.80 -10.37 20.90
CA GLY A 391 -14.27 -11.51 21.70
C GLY A 391 -15.31 -12.38 21.00
N ILE A 392 -15.75 -12.01 19.79
CA ILE A 392 -16.73 -12.77 19.00
C ILE A 392 -16.13 -13.22 17.67
N THR A 393 -15.43 -12.33 16.97
CA THR A 393 -14.87 -12.61 15.64
C THR A 393 -13.50 -12.01 15.51
N ASN A 394 -12.51 -12.84 15.16
CA ASN A 394 -11.21 -12.37 14.73
C ASN A 394 -11.26 -11.94 13.25
N ARG A 395 -11.01 -10.66 13.01
CA ARG A 395 -10.98 -10.01 11.70
C ARG A 395 -9.59 -10.01 11.05
N PHE A 396 -8.63 -10.73 11.62
CA PHE A 396 -7.33 -10.97 10.99
C PHE A 396 -7.24 -12.40 10.46
N GLY A 397 -7.59 -12.56 9.19
CA GLY A 397 -7.73 -13.85 8.49
C GLY A 397 -6.55 -14.25 7.60
N LEU A 398 -5.37 -13.67 7.81
CA LEU A 398 -4.14 -14.12 7.13
C LEU A 398 -3.65 -15.43 7.75
N THR A 399 -3.21 -16.37 6.92
CA THR A 399 -2.68 -17.68 7.37
C THR A 399 -1.27 -17.97 6.86
N GLY A 400 -0.60 -17.02 6.23
CA GLY A 400 0.79 -17.13 5.80
C GLY A 400 1.80 -16.88 6.92
N PRO A 401 3.08 -16.73 6.57
CA PRO A 401 4.11 -16.34 7.52
C PRO A 401 3.95 -14.87 7.95
N LEU A 402 4.28 -14.58 9.21
CA LEU A 402 4.51 -13.23 9.72
C LEU A 402 6.01 -13.04 9.92
N ILE A 403 6.64 -12.25 9.05
CA ILE A 403 8.03 -11.83 9.22
C ILE A 403 8.01 -10.49 9.96
N GLN A 404 8.40 -10.50 11.22
CA GLN A 404 8.31 -9.36 12.10
C GLN A 404 9.73 -8.92 12.46
N ASN A 405 10.15 -7.79 11.90
CA ASN A 405 11.43 -7.13 12.22
C ASN A 405 11.22 -5.69 12.73
N GLY A 406 9.98 -5.22 12.78
CA GLY A 406 9.59 -3.84 13.11
C GLY A 406 8.79 -3.73 14.40
N ARG A 407 7.70 -2.96 14.41
CA ARG A 407 6.84 -2.78 15.59
C ARG A 407 5.45 -3.37 15.35
N MET A 408 5.01 -4.25 16.25
CA MET A 408 3.65 -4.78 16.29
C MET A 408 2.97 -4.32 17.57
N VAL A 409 1.91 -3.52 17.45
CA VAL A 409 1.27 -2.87 18.60
C VAL A 409 -0.20 -3.27 18.70
N ALA A 410 -0.54 -4.07 19.71
CA ALA A 410 -1.92 -4.30 20.11
C ALA A 410 -2.43 -3.07 20.87
N ASP A 411 -3.26 -2.25 20.24
CA ASP A 411 -3.82 -1.05 20.85
C ASP A 411 -5.30 -1.24 21.15
N GLY A 412 -5.67 -1.13 22.42
CA GLY A 412 -7.07 -1.21 22.85
C GLY A 412 -7.87 0.06 22.60
N TYR A 413 -7.19 1.18 22.31
CA TYR A 413 -7.79 2.51 22.18
C TYR A 413 -8.72 2.85 23.36
N GLY A 414 -8.28 2.52 24.58
CA GLY A 414 -9.00 2.82 25.82
C GLY A 414 -10.07 1.80 26.23
N THR A 415 -10.20 0.68 25.50
CA THR A 415 -11.08 -0.45 25.85
C THR A 415 -10.34 -1.78 25.71
N ASP A 416 -10.77 -2.83 26.41
CA ASP A 416 -10.13 -4.14 26.27
C ASP A 416 -10.38 -4.68 24.86
N ARG A 417 -9.31 -4.77 24.05
CA ARG A 417 -9.36 -5.30 22.69
C ARG A 417 -8.16 -6.15 22.39
N THR A 418 -8.35 -7.11 21.51
CA THR A 418 -7.32 -8.09 21.19
C THR A 418 -6.84 -7.90 19.74
N LEU A 419 -5.53 -7.82 19.55
CA LEU A 419 -4.88 -8.11 18.27
C LEU A 419 -4.55 -9.60 18.24
N ASN A 420 -5.38 -10.36 17.54
CA ASN A 420 -5.32 -11.82 17.53
C ASN A 420 -4.67 -12.33 16.23
N LEU A 421 -3.41 -12.73 16.33
CA LEU A 421 -2.59 -13.22 15.21
C LEU A 421 -2.45 -14.75 15.21
N THR A 422 -3.25 -15.47 16.00
CA THR A 422 -3.13 -16.93 16.19
C THR A 422 -3.33 -17.74 14.91
N GLY A 423 -3.94 -17.16 13.87
CA GLY A 423 -4.14 -17.78 12.57
C GLY A 423 -2.90 -17.84 11.66
N MET A 424 -1.83 -17.10 11.97
CA MET A 424 -0.60 -17.10 11.17
C MET A 424 0.12 -18.45 11.25
N ALA A 425 0.63 -18.92 10.11
CA ALA A 425 1.28 -20.25 10.04
C ALA A 425 2.64 -20.31 10.74
N SER A 426 3.37 -19.20 10.74
CA SER A 426 4.67 -19.09 11.40
C SER A 426 5.01 -17.65 11.78
N LEU A 427 5.89 -17.54 12.76
CA LEU A 427 6.55 -16.30 13.14
C LEU A 427 8.02 -16.42 12.74
N ALA A 428 8.56 -15.38 12.13
CA ALA A 428 9.97 -15.28 11.79
C ALA A 428 10.47 -13.85 11.98
N SER A 429 11.77 -13.72 12.20
CA SER A 429 12.56 -12.50 12.10
C SER A 429 13.75 -12.83 11.20
N THR A 430 14.18 -11.86 10.40
CA THR A 430 15.31 -11.97 9.48
C THR A 430 16.43 -11.01 9.82
N PHE A 431 16.23 -10.13 10.81
CA PHE A 431 17.23 -9.18 11.28
C PHE A 431 17.40 -9.34 12.77
N THR A 432 18.66 -9.41 13.21
CA THR A 432 18.99 -9.27 14.63
C THR A 432 18.57 -7.89 15.09
N ASN A 433 17.83 -7.83 16.19
CA ASN A 433 17.40 -6.57 16.77
C ASN A 433 18.42 -6.08 17.78
N GLY A 434 19.07 -4.96 17.47
CA GLY A 434 20.11 -4.39 18.34
C GLY A 434 19.55 -3.97 19.71
N VAL A 435 20.40 -3.95 20.74
CA VAL A 435 20.01 -3.56 22.11
C VAL A 435 19.40 -2.15 22.22
N ALA A 436 19.77 -1.26 21.30
CA ALA A 436 19.28 0.12 21.19
C ALA A 436 18.06 0.25 20.25
N GLU A 437 17.70 -0.80 19.50
CA GLU A 437 16.55 -0.76 18.59
C GLU A 437 15.23 -0.98 19.35
N SER A 438 14.15 -0.41 18.82
CA SER A 438 12.82 -0.43 19.43
C SER A 438 11.84 -1.41 18.75
N ASN A 439 12.35 -2.43 18.05
CA ASN A 439 11.50 -3.40 17.35
C ASN A 439 11.05 -4.50 18.30
N GLY A 440 9.83 -5.01 18.10
CA GLY A 440 9.23 -6.01 18.97
C GLY A 440 7.71 -5.93 19.05
N TRP A 441 7.21 -6.47 20.15
CA TRP A 441 5.81 -6.68 20.44
C TRP A 441 5.36 -5.73 21.54
N PHE A 442 4.20 -5.10 21.35
CA PHE A 442 3.68 -4.11 22.29
C PHE A 442 2.19 -4.32 22.51
N ALA A 443 1.75 -4.02 23.73
CA ALA A 443 0.33 -3.91 24.07
C ALA A 443 0.13 -2.61 24.87
N VAL A 444 -0.80 -1.77 24.43
CA VAL A 444 -1.02 -0.42 24.98
C VAL A 444 -2.51 -0.11 25.08
N ASN A 445 -2.86 0.85 25.95
CA ASN A 445 -4.22 1.37 26.13
C ASN A 445 -5.29 0.27 26.24
N ARG A 446 -5.10 -0.67 27.17
CA ARG A 446 -5.94 -1.87 27.36
C ARG A 446 -5.89 -2.93 26.25
N GLY A 447 -4.92 -2.84 25.35
CA GLY A 447 -4.69 -3.83 24.30
C GLY A 447 -4.19 -5.17 24.83
N LYS A 448 -4.45 -6.23 24.07
CA LYS A 448 -3.96 -7.59 24.26
C LYS A 448 -3.44 -8.14 22.94
N LEU A 449 -2.23 -8.69 22.93
CA LEU A 449 -1.64 -9.35 21.78
C LEU A 449 -1.67 -10.87 21.99
N MET A 450 -2.16 -11.61 20.98
CA MET A 450 -2.10 -13.07 20.93
C MET A 450 -1.34 -13.51 19.68
N LEU A 451 -0.37 -14.40 19.87
CA LEU A 451 0.45 -14.96 18.78
C LEU A 451 0.16 -16.45 18.58
N PRO A 452 0.50 -17.04 17.41
CA PRO A 452 0.40 -18.48 17.20
C PRO A 452 1.13 -19.28 18.30
N PRO A 453 0.57 -20.39 18.78
CA PRO A 453 1.27 -21.27 19.71
C PRO A 453 2.55 -21.82 19.11
N VAL A 454 3.62 -21.88 19.90
CA VAL A 454 4.94 -22.33 19.46
C VAL A 454 5.22 -23.73 19.97
N THR A 455 5.66 -24.63 19.09
CA THR A 455 6.02 -26.00 19.47
C THR A 455 7.26 -26.00 20.38
N VAL A 456 7.21 -26.77 21.47
CA VAL A 456 8.40 -27.05 22.29
C VAL A 456 9.31 -28.00 21.53
N SER A 457 10.53 -27.56 21.24
CA SER A 457 11.56 -28.32 20.52
C SER A 457 12.85 -28.34 21.34
N ALA A 458 13.48 -29.51 21.47
CA ALA A 458 14.69 -29.69 22.29
C ALA A 458 14.56 -29.07 23.70
N SER A 459 13.36 -29.21 24.30
CA SER A 459 13.02 -28.65 25.60
C SER A 459 13.10 -27.11 25.68
N ALA A 460 12.93 -26.41 24.57
CA ALA A 460 12.82 -24.95 24.53
C ALA A 460 11.67 -24.49 23.61
N ALA A 461 11.17 -23.28 23.86
CA ALA A 461 10.22 -22.60 22.99
C ALA A 461 10.45 -21.09 23.01
N ASN A 462 10.47 -20.47 21.84
CA ASN A 462 10.64 -19.03 21.67
C ASN A 462 9.28 -18.42 21.27
N TRP A 463 8.69 -17.62 22.14
CA TRP A 463 7.46 -16.88 21.88
C TRP A 463 7.81 -15.46 21.41
N GLY A 464 7.36 -15.10 20.19
CA GLY A 464 7.64 -13.82 19.56
C GLY A 464 8.95 -13.74 18.78
N GLU A 465 9.64 -14.86 18.55
CA GLU A 465 10.96 -14.94 17.90
C GLU A 465 11.09 -16.23 17.05
N PRO A 466 12.03 -16.29 16.09
CA PRO A 466 12.46 -17.53 15.47
C PRO A 466 12.83 -18.63 16.48
N ALA A 467 12.46 -19.88 16.19
CA ALA A 467 12.80 -21.02 17.04
C ALA A 467 14.31 -21.32 17.11
N ALA A 468 15.09 -20.84 16.14
CA ALA A 468 16.54 -21.06 16.07
C ALA A 468 17.32 -20.17 17.05
N ASP A 469 16.75 -19.06 17.49
CA ASP A 469 17.47 -18.10 18.34
C ASP A 469 17.68 -18.68 19.73
N THR A 470 18.88 -18.51 20.27
CA THR A 470 19.23 -18.98 21.62
C THR A 470 18.91 -17.94 22.70
N GLN A 471 18.66 -16.70 22.29
CA GLN A 471 18.40 -15.56 23.15
C GLN A 471 17.39 -14.64 22.45
N PRO A 472 16.34 -14.13 23.15
CA PRO A 472 15.41 -13.18 22.55
C PRO A 472 16.06 -11.81 22.36
N ASP A 473 15.85 -11.17 21.22
CA ASP A 473 16.40 -9.85 20.88
C ASP A 473 15.30 -8.81 20.54
N MET A 474 14.11 -9.25 20.16
CA MET A 474 12.89 -8.46 19.97
C MET A 474 12.26 -8.09 21.31
N ILE A 475 11.87 -6.82 21.43
CA ILE A 475 11.22 -6.33 22.65
C ILE A 475 9.96 -7.15 22.96
N ASN A 476 9.84 -7.55 24.24
CA ASN A 476 8.80 -8.41 24.78
C ASN A 476 8.74 -9.82 24.18
N ALA A 477 9.78 -10.28 23.48
CA ALA A 477 9.93 -11.70 23.19
C ALA A 477 10.42 -12.49 24.40
N VAL A 478 10.06 -13.77 24.43
CA VAL A 478 10.33 -14.66 25.55
C VAL A 478 10.84 -16.01 25.08
N ARG A 479 11.94 -16.46 25.66
CA ARG A 479 12.42 -17.84 25.55
C ARG A 479 12.10 -18.60 26.83
N TRP A 480 11.45 -19.75 26.68
CA TRP A 480 11.30 -20.74 27.72
C TRP A 480 12.24 -21.92 27.47
N THR A 481 12.90 -22.40 28.52
CA THR A 481 13.56 -23.71 28.56
C THR A 481 12.92 -24.56 29.64
N PHE A 482 12.80 -25.86 29.38
CA PHE A 482 12.10 -26.81 30.21
C PHE A 482 13.04 -27.96 30.59
N THR A 483 12.85 -28.50 31.78
CA THR A 483 13.40 -29.78 32.22
C THR A 483 12.25 -30.77 32.32
N GLY A 484 12.33 -31.89 31.60
CA GLY A 484 11.29 -32.94 31.61
C GLY A 484 10.20 -32.81 30.54
N ALA A 485 9.93 -31.61 30.01
CA ALA A 485 9.06 -31.47 28.83
C ALA A 485 9.86 -31.51 27.53
N THR A 486 9.50 -32.43 26.64
CA THR A 486 10.10 -32.58 25.30
C THR A 486 9.10 -32.33 24.16
N SER A 487 7.82 -32.13 24.49
CA SER A 487 6.74 -31.88 23.53
C SER A 487 5.68 -30.95 24.13
N GLY A 488 4.77 -30.44 23.29
CA GLY A 488 3.71 -29.51 23.68
C GLY A 488 3.72 -28.23 22.84
N LYS A 489 2.75 -27.36 23.08
CA LYS A 489 2.66 -26.03 22.44
C LYS A 489 2.60 -24.96 23.51
N LEU A 490 3.54 -24.03 23.50
CA LEU A 490 3.53 -22.85 24.33
C LEU A 490 2.61 -21.80 23.68
N SER A 491 1.49 -21.53 24.34
CA SER A 491 0.61 -20.40 24.00
C SER A 491 0.95 -19.22 24.89
N GLY A 492 1.00 -18.02 24.32
CA GLY A 492 1.36 -16.80 25.04
C GLY A 492 0.50 -15.60 24.66
N VAL A 493 0.34 -14.68 25.61
CA VAL A 493 -0.30 -13.37 25.42
C VAL A 493 0.56 -12.27 26.03
N LEU A 494 0.56 -11.09 25.41
CA LEU A 494 1.13 -9.85 25.96
C LEU A 494 -0.02 -8.88 26.24
N LEU A 495 -0.09 -8.38 27.47
CA LEU A 495 -1.17 -7.52 27.96
C LEU A 495 -0.63 -6.11 28.22
N ALA A 496 -1.40 -5.10 27.82
CA ALA A 496 -1.18 -3.75 28.29
C ALA A 496 -1.33 -3.72 29.81
N THR A 497 -0.53 -2.91 30.51
CA THR A 497 -0.49 -2.88 31.98
C THR A 497 -1.81 -2.44 32.62
N ASP A 498 -2.71 -1.86 31.83
CA ASP A 498 -4.04 -1.37 32.18
C ASP A 498 -5.19 -2.24 31.61
N CYS A 499 -4.89 -3.35 30.93
CA CYS A 499 -5.88 -4.29 30.42
C CYS A 499 -6.62 -5.00 31.57
N ALA A 500 -7.92 -5.24 31.45
CA ALA A 500 -8.71 -5.91 32.49
C ALA A 500 -8.25 -7.34 32.82
N ASP A 501 -7.59 -8.02 31.88
CA ASP A 501 -7.02 -9.34 32.08
C ASP A 501 -5.79 -9.32 33.03
N VAL A 502 -5.22 -8.14 33.30
CA VAL A 502 -4.10 -7.99 34.24
C VAL A 502 -4.63 -8.05 35.66
N PRO A 503 -4.19 -9.03 36.49
CA PRO A 503 -4.52 -9.04 37.91
C PRO A 503 -4.08 -7.75 38.58
N GLY A 504 -4.93 -7.18 39.43
CA GLY A 504 -4.74 -5.85 40.02
C GLY A 504 -3.28 -5.57 40.43
N PRO A 505 -2.68 -4.45 39.94
CA PRO A 505 -1.23 -4.26 40.01
C PRO A 505 -0.70 -4.10 41.44
N GLY A 506 -1.57 -3.81 42.41
CA GLY A 506 -1.20 -3.60 43.80
C GLY A 506 -0.22 -2.43 43.94
N GLN A 507 1.00 -2.73 44.39
CA GLN A 507 2.09 -1.75 44.53
C GLN A 507 3.10 -1.82 43.38
N LEU A 508 2.81 -2.53 42.30
CA LEU A 508 3.74 -2.68 41.19
C LEU A 508 3.55 -1.59 40.14
N GLN A 509 4.66 -0.99 39.73
CA GLN A 509 4.73 -0.19 38.51
C GLN A 509 5.27 -1.10 37.39
N MET A 510 4.37 -1.68 36.61
CA MET A 510 4.69 -2.64 35.55
C MET A 510 5.07 -1.94 34.25
N ILE A 511 5.95 -2.55 33.46
CA ILE A 511 6.28 -2.15 32.08
C ILE A 511 5.70 -3.13 31.04
N SER A 512 5.53 -4.40 31.40
CA SER A 512 4.97 -5.44 30.54
C SER A 512 4.35 -6.57 31.36
N VAL A 513 3.26 -7.16 30.86
CA VAL A 513 2.60 -8.33 31.48
C VAL A 513 2.39 -9.42 30.44
N HIS A 514 2.78 -10.64 30.77
CA HIS A 514 2.79 -11.80 29.89
C HIS A 514 1.99 -12.94 30.50
N GLY A 515 1.23 -13.70 29.71
CA GLY A 515 0.53 -14.90 30.17
C GLY A 515 0.91 -16.09 29.32
N PHE A 516 1.29 -17.21 29.94
CA PHE A 516 1.71 -18.44 29.24
C PHE A 516 0.92 -19.66 29.68
N THR A 517 0.58 -20.54 28.72
CA THR A 517 -0.11 -21.82 28.94
C THR A 517 0.32 -22.88 27.91
N GLY A 518 -0.22 -24.11 28.02
CA GLY A 518 -0.17 -25.14 26.96
C GLY A 518 0.98 -26.15 27.05
N VAL A 519 2.02 -25.88 27.85
CA VAL A 519 3.07 -26.88 28.19
C VAL A 519 2.82 -27.42 29.60
N SER A 520 2.86 -28.73 29.76
CA SER A 520 2.70 -29.44 31.04
C SER A 520 3.76 -30.54 31.20
N GLY A 521 3.87 -31.13 32.40
CA GLY A 521 4.75 -32.27 32.66
C GLY A 521 6.25 -31.95 32.76
N PHE A 522 6.64 -30.68 32.79
CA PHE A 522 8.02 -30.29 33.14
C PHE A 522 8.20 -30.23 34.66
N THR A 523 9.41 -30.56 35.12
CA THR A 523 9.80 -30.49 36.54
C THR A 523 10.36 -29.13 36.92
N SER A 524 10.96 -28.42 35.96
CA SER A 524 11.50 -27.08 36.12
C SER A 524 11.47 -26.35 34.79
N GLY A 525 11.24 -25.04 34.81
CA GLY A 525 11.25 -24.16 33.66
C GLY A 525 12.02 -22.88 33.97
N ALA A 526 12.71 -22.36 32.96
CA ALA A 526 13.35 -21.05 33.02
C ALA A 526 12.83 -20.17 31.89
N MET A 527 12.62 -18.90 32.20
CA MET A 527 12.14 -17.88 31.27
C MET A 527 13.22 -16.81 31.13
N THR A 528 13.57 -16.46 29.90
CA THR A 528 14.37 -15.28 29.56
C THR A 528 13.54 -14.36 28.70
N LEU A 529 13.44 -13.09 29.08
CA LEU A 529 12.60 -12.09 28.43
C LEU A 529 13.45 -10.89 28.03
N ARG A 530 13.27 -10.41 26.80
CA ARG A 530 13.82 -9.13 26.34
C ARG A 530 12.88 -7.99 26.74
N TYR A 531 13.24 -7.21 27.76
CA TYR A 531 12.32 -6.20 28.31
C TYR A 531 12.32 -4.94 27.46
N ASP A 532 11.32 -4.06 27.65
CA ASP A 532 11.22 -2.77 26.97
C ASP A 532 11.92 -1.66 27.77
N PRO A 533 13.16 -1.26 27.42
CA PRO A 533 13.87 -0.20 28.13
C PRO A 533 13.20 1.17 27.95
N PHE A 534 12.49 1.40 26.84
CA PHE A 534 11.80 2.66 26.58
C PHE A 534 10.56 2.80 27.48
N ALA A 535 9.84 1.70 27.72
CA ALA A 535 8.74 1.66 28.67
C ALA A 535 9.18 1.86 30.12
N ALA A 536 10.39 1.40 30.49
CA ALA A 536 10.99 1.65 31.80
C ALA A 536 11.38 3.13 31.95
N ALA A 537 12.08 3.68 30.95
CA ALA A 537 12.47 5.09 30.92
C ALA A 537 11.24 6.03 30.98
N ALA A 538 10.21 5.76 30.18
CA ALA A 538 8.95 6.54 30.17
C ALA A 538 8.21 6.54 31.51
N ARG A 539 8.49 5.56 32.39
CA ARG A 539 7.91 5.43 33.73
C ARG A 539 8.85 5.88 34.86
N GLY A 540 10.04 6.38 34.53
CA GLY A 540 11.06 6.78 35.51
C GLY A 540 11.56 5.60 36.36
N ILE A 541 11.68 4.42 35.75
CA ILE A 541 12.22 3.21 36.38
C ILE A 541 13.65 3.04 35.88
N ALA A 542 14.64 3.07 36.78
CA ALA A 542 16.00 2.69 36.43
C ALA A 542 16.02 1.21 36.05
N GLU A 543 16.74 0.84 34.99
CA GLU A 543 16.77 -0.55 34.52
C GLU A 543 17.24 -1.51 35.62
N THR A 544 18.19 -1.08 36.45
CA THR A 544 18.70 -1.84 37.62
C THR A 544 17.64 -2.18 38.67
N ASP A 545 16.51 -1.45 38.68
CA ASP A 545 15.40 -1.67 39.61
C ASP A 545 14.38 -2.69 39.07
N LEU A 546 14.52 -3.11 37.80
CA LEU A 546 13.59 -4.07 37.20
C LEU A 546 13.67 -5.43 37.88
N LYS A 547 12.50 -5.99 38.16
CA LYS A 547 12.28 -7.31 38.75
C LYS A 547 11.20 -8.06 37.97
N CYS A 548 11.23 -9.38 38.07
CA CYS A 548 10.18 -10.24 37.52
C CYS A 548 9.24 -10.71 38.63
N PHE A 549 7.94 -10.74 38.33
CA PHE A 549 6.90 -11.17 39.26
C PHE A 549 6.01 -12.23 38.59
N ARG A 550 5.44 -13.13 39.38
CA ARG A 550 4.41 -14.08 38.93
C ARG A 550 3.14 -13.92 39.75
N TRP A 551 1.99 -13.95 39.10
CA TRP A 551 0.70 -13.96 39.79
C TRP A 551 0.44 -15.32 40.43
N SER A 552 0.18 -15.34 41.74
CA SER A 552 -0.09 -16.59 42.49
C SER A 552 -1.57 -16.98 42.57
N GLY A 553 -2.46 -16.23 41.91
CA GLY A 553 -3.90 -16.31 42.11
C GLY A 553 -4.46 -15.25 43.06
N SER A 554 -3.63 -14.70 43.96
CA SER A 554 -4.06 -13.70 44.95
C SER A 554 -3.11 -12.52 45.13
N ARG A 555 -1.83 -12.68 44.78
CA ARG A 555 -0.84 -11.60 44.81
C ARG A 555 0.25 -11.80 43.78
N TRP A 556 0.93 -10.71 43.44
CA TRP A 556 2.17 -10.76 42.68
C TRP A 556 3.32 -11.20 43.61
N GLN A 557 3.98 -12.29 43.24
CA GLN A 557 5.14 -12.83 43.94
C GLN A 557 6.41 -12.44 43.20
N TYR A 558 7.37 -11.84 43.91
CA TYR A 558 8.70 -11.62 43.37
C TYR A 558 9.37 -12.96 43.04
N LEU A 559 9.97 -13.05 41.87
CA LEU A 559 10.82 -14.15 41.46
C LEU A 559 12.27 -13.68 41.47
N GLU A 560 13.15 -14.42 42.13
CA GLU A 560 14.58 -14.17 42.02
C GLU A 560 14.99 -14.20 40.54
N SER A 561 15.51 -13.08 40.08
CA SER A 561 15.71 -12.80 38.66
C SER A 561 17.12 -12.30 38.40
N MET A 562 17.74 -12.82 37.34
CA MET A 562 18.99 -12.28 36.80
C MET A 562 18.66 -11.17 35.80
N LEU A 563 19.20 -9.99 36.02
CA LEU A 563 19.04 -8.84 35.14
C LEU A 563 20.34 -8.60 34.38
N ASP A 564 20.26 -8.54 33.06
CA ASP A 564 21.35 -8.17 32.16
C ASP A 564 20.95 -6.87 31.45
N VAL A 565 21.47 -5.75 31.94
CA VAL A 565 21.14 -4.42 31.43
C VAL A 565 21.83 -4.08 30.10
N ASP A 566 22.87 -4.82 29.73
CA ASP A 566 23.62 -4.59 28.50
C ASP A 566 22.86 -5.20 27.33
N ASN A 567 22.39 -6.44 27.51
CA ASN A 567 21.56 -7.16 26.53
C ASN A 567 20.06 -6.92 26.70
N LYS A 568 19.66 -6.16 27.73
CA LYS A 568 18.28 -5.82 28.07
C LYS A 568 17.40 -7.05 28.33
N LEU A 569 17.96 -8.01 29.05
CA LEU A 569 17.30 -9.25 29.42
C LEU A 569 16.97 -9.32 30.89
N ILE A 570 15.88 -10.03 31.20
CA ILE A 570 15.58 -10.49 32.55
C ILE A 570 15.25 -11.98 32.51
N ALA A 571 15.89 -12.77 33.37
CA ALA A 571 15.74 -14.21 33.42
C ALA A 571 15.29 -14.69 34.81
N VAL A 572 14.43 -15.71 34.83
CA VAL A 572 13.97 -16.40 36.06
C VAL A 572 14.04 -17.91 35.85
N GLY A 573 14.37 -18.66 36.90
CA GLY A 573 14.46 -20.13 36.87
C GLY A 573 13.50 -20.81 37.84
N GLY A 574 13.52 -22.15 37.85
CA GLY A 574 12.86 -22.97 38.87
C GLY A 574 11.33 -22.96 38.82
N GLN A 575 10.73 -22.54 37.71
CA GLN A 575 9.27 -22.50 37.59
C GLN A 575 8.73 -23.93 37.41
N THR A 576 7.73 -24.31 38.19
CA THR A 576 7.07 -25.63 38.07
C THR A 576 5.75 -25.57 37.31
N ASN A 577 5.27 -24.36 36.99
CA ASN A 577 4.02 -24.12 36.27
C ASN A 577 4.15 -22.86 35.41
N LEU A 578 3.40 -22.82 34.31
CA LEU A 578 3.17 -21.60 33.55
C LEU A 578 2.10 -20.73 34.23
N GLY A 579 1.97 -19.46 33.82
CA GLY A 579 1.04 -18.51 34.42
C GLY A 579 1.22 -17.09 33.91
N THR A 580 0.79 -16.11 34.70
CA THR A 580 0.94 -14.68 34.38
C THR A 580 2.18 -14.11 35.05
N TYR A 581 3.03 -13.45 34.27
CA TYR A 581 4.29 -12.84 34.66
C TYR A 581 4.25 -11.33 34.39
N ALA A 582 4.93 -10.55 35.21
CA ALA A 582 5.10 -9.10 35.00
C ALA A 582 6.55 -8.71 35.17
N VAL A 583 6.99 -7.69 34.43
CA VAL A 583 8.26 -7.00 34.64
C VAL A 583 7.96 -5.57 35.08
N GLY A 584 8.65 -5.10 36.12
CA GLY A 584 8.44 -3.77 36.69
C GLY A 584 9.23 -3.58 37.97
N ARG A 585 8.81 -2.61 38.79
CA ARG A 585 9.36 -2.39 40.14
C ARG A 585 8.26 -2.36 41.20
N VAL A 586 8.65 -2.63 42.45
CA VAL A 586 7.82 -2.32 43.61
C VAL A 586 7.91 -0.82 43.90
N LEU A 587 6.78 -0.15 44.06
CA LEU A 587 6.76 1.22 44.56
C LEU A 587 7.11 1.17 46.05
N ASN A 588 8.29 1.68 46.41
CA ASN A 588 8.59 1.96 47.81
C ASN A 588 7.52 2.95 48.29
N ARG A 589 6.61 2.50 49.18
CA ARG A 589 5.94 3.46 50.05
C ARG A 589 7.07 4.09 50.83
N GLY A 590 7.38 5.35 50.54
CA GLY A 590 8.26 6.14 51.40
C GLY A 590 7.82 5.85 52.82
N THR A 591 8.76 5.46 53.66
CA THR A 591 8.52 5.13 55.07
C THR A 591 7.60 6.22 55.62
N VAL A 592 6.31 5.90 55.79
CA VAL A 592 5.40 6.81 56.46
C VAL A 592 5.91 6.77 57.89
N PHE A 593 6.72 7.77 58.26
CA PHE A 593 7.02 8.04 59.65
C PHE A 593 5.67 8.31 60.31
N ALA A 594 5.10 7.29 60.93
CA ALA A 594 4.05 7.48 61.91
C ALA A 594 4.72 8.22 63.08
N VAL A 595 4.60 9.55 63.08
CA VAL A 595 4.78 10.33 64.30
C VAL A 595 3.62 9.90 65.20
N GLN A 596 3.92 9.07 66.19
CA GLN A 596 3.00 8.79 67.30
C GLN A 596 2.80 10.03 68.16
#